data_AF-A0A7S0AEA1-F1
#
_entry.id   AF-A0A7S0AEA1-F1
#
_cell.length_a   1.000
_cell.length_b   1.000
_cell.length_c   1.000
_cell.angle_alpha   90.00
_cell.angle_beta   90.00
_cell.angle_gamma   90.00
#
_symmetry.space_group_name_H-M   'P 1'
#
loop_
_entity.id
_entity.type
_entity.pdbx_description
1 polymer ?
#
loop_
_entity_poly.entity_id
_entity_poly.type
_entity_poly.pdbx_seq_one_letter_code
_entity_poly.pdbx_strand_id
1 'polypeptide(L)'
;QLYYVDDDGTRLKGTYFSVGSGSTYAYGVLDTYYRPDLTVDEAIDLGKRAIYHATHRDAYSGGINNLYHVTKDGWRVVHAIDVNDMHYEFQEEKKAAAMKS
;
A
#
# COMPACT_ATOMS: atom_id res chain seq x y z
N GLN A 1 12.73 6.19 10.45
CA GLN A 1 13.36 6.93 9.34
C GLN A 1 13.22 6.08 8.08
N LEU A 2 13.03 6.69 6.91
CA LEU A 2 12.88 5.96 5.65
C LEU A 2 13.87 6.49 4.61
N TYR A 3 14.53 5.58 3.91
CA TYR A 3 15.53 5.89 2.88
C TYR A 3 15.25 5.07 1.62
N TYR A 4 15.27 5.74 0.47
CA TYR A 4 15.34 5.11 -0.84
C TYR A 4 16.81 5.02 -1.26
N VAL A 5 17.19 3.87 -1.83
CA VAL A 5 18.51 3.61 -2.40
C VAL A 5 18.34 2.82 -3.70
N ASP A 6 19.07 3.19 -4.74
CA ASP A 6 19.11 2.48 -6.03
C ASP A 6 20.53 2.13 -6.48
N ASP A 7 20.62 1.46 -7.62
CA ASP A 7 21.85 0.98 -8.25
C ASP A 7 22.72 2.09 -8.84
N ASP A 8 22.16 3.28 -9.08
CA ASP A 8 22.90 4.49 -9.43
C ASP A 8 23.61 5.13 -8.22
N GLY A 9 23.40 4.57 -7.02
CA GLY A 9 23.98 5.07 -5.77
C GLY A 9 23.22 6.27 -5.20
N THR A 10 22.01 6.54 -5.69
CA THR A 10 21.14 7.57 -5.13
C THR A 10 20.76 7.18 -3.71
N ARG A 11 20.78 8.14 -2.78
CA ARG A 11 20.27 7.95 -1.41
C ARG A 11 19.42 9.13 -0.97
N LEU A 12 18.13 8.90 -0.83
CA LEU A 12 17.16 9.94 -0.49
C LEU A 12 16.46 9.63 0.82
N LYS A 13 16.37 10.62 1.70
CA LYS A 13 15.50 10.57 2.89
C LYS A 13 14.13 11.11 2.51
N GLY A 14 13.07 10.42 2.90
CA GLY A 14 11.69 10.82 2.57
C GLY A 14 10.66 10.31 3.55
N THR A 15 9.41 10.69 3.30
CA THR A 15 8.26 10.33 4.14
C THR A 15 7.62 9.03 3.67
N TYR A 16 7.53 8.84 2.35
CA TYR A 16 7.09 7.61 1.71
C TYR A 16 7.78 7.48 0.35
N PHE A 17 7.88 6.24 -0.14
CA PHE A 17 8.41 5.90 -1.46
C PHE A 17 7.60 4.74 -2.03
N SER A 18 7.47 4.69 -3.34
CA SER A 18 6.98 3.53 -4.09
C SER A 18 7.93 3.27 -5.26
N VAL A 19 8.27 2.00 -5.47
CA VAL A 19 9.25 1.55 -6.47
C VAL A 19 8.70 0.38 -7.29
N GLY A 20 9.28 0.11 -8.45
CA GLY A 20 8.82 -0.94 -9.38
C GLY A 20 7.82 -0.45 -10.43
N SER A 21 7.41 -1.34 -11.34
CA SER A 21 6.53 -1.03 -12.47
C SER A 21 5.13 -0.54 -12.06
N GLY A 22 4.60 -1.03 -10.94
CA GLY A 22 3.32 -0.60 -10.37
C GLY A 22 3.37 0.69 -9.56
N SER A 23 4.53 1.33 -9.44
CA SER A 23 4.75 2.45 -8.50
C SER A 23 3.86 3.67 -8.77
N THR A 24 3.60 4.00 -10.03
CA THR A 24 2.76 5.16 -10.40
C THR A 24 1.32 5.00 -9.92
N TYR A 25 0.78 3.78 -9.96
CA TYR A 25 -0.54 3.48 -9.43
C TYR A 25 -0.60 3.54 -7.91
N ALA A 26 0.43 3.02 -7.23
CA ALA A 26 0.54 3.13 -5.77
C ALA A 26 0.67 4.59 -5.33
N TYR A 27 1.49 5.39 -6.02
CA TYR A 27 1.61 6.83 -5.76
C TYR A 27 0.28 7.56 -5.92
N GLY A 28 -0.53 7.25 -6.94
CA GLY A 28 -1.84 7.88 -7.10
C GLY A 28 -2.75 7.71 -5.86
N VAL A 29 -2.66 6.57 -5.17
CA VAL A 29 -3.38 6.33 -3.92
C VAL A 29 -2.71 7.07 -2.76
N LEU A 30 -1.39 6.92 -2.61
CA LEU A 30 -0.63 7.54 -1.52
C LEU A 30 -0.77 9.07 -1.54
N ASP A 31 -0.57 9.71 -2.69
CA ASP A 31 -0.61 11.17 -2.84
C ASP A 31 -2.01 11.74 -2.57
N THR A 32 -3.06 10.95 -2.82
CA THR A 32 -4.45 11.38 -2.59
C THR A 32 -4.84 11.29 -1.11
N TYR A 33 -4.40 10.23 -0.41
CA TYR A 33 -4.97 9.86 0.88
C TYR A 33 -3.99 9.94 2.07
N TYR A 34 -2.68 10.06 1.81
CA TYR A 34 -1.70 10.19 2.87
C TYR A 34 -1.91 11.47 3.68
N ARG A 35 -1.84 11.33 5.01
CA ARG A 35 -1.77 12.45 5.96
C ARG A 35 -0.73 12.13 7.02
N PRO A 36 -0.03 13.13 7.58
CA PRO A 36 0.99 12.89 8.60
C PRO A 36 0.45 12.36 9.93
N ASP A 37 -0.86 12.47 10.16
CA ASP A 37 -1.56 12.15 11.41
C ASP A 37 -2.44 10.88 11.32
N LEU A 38 -2.19 10.02 10.32
CA LEU A 38 -2.87 8.73 10.21
C LEU A 38 -2.66 7.89 11.48
N THR A 39 -3.74 7.30 11.97
CA THR A 39 -3.66 6.20 12.93
C THR A 39 -3.00 4.98 12.29
N VAL A 40 -2.55 4.03 13.13
CA VAL A 40 -1.92 2.79 12.63
C VAL A 40 -2.86 2.02 11.70
N ASP A 41 -4.15 1.94 12.03
CA ASP A 41 -5.12 1.21 11.22
C ASP A 41 -5.41 1.92 9.89
N GLU A 42 -5.49 3.25 9.88
CA GLU A 42 -5.61 4.02 8.64
C GLU A 42 -4.37 3.89 7.74
N ALA A 43 -3.17 3.89 8.32
CA ALA A 43 -1.93 3.69 7.57
C ALA A 43 -1.85 2.28 6.96
N ILE A 44 -2.32 1.26 7.70
CA ILE A 44 -2.43 -0.12 7.21
C ILE A 44 -3.41 -0.19 6.04
N ASP A 45 -4.62 0.38 6.17
CA ASP A 45 -5.61 0.40 5.11
C ASP A 45 -5.10 1.14 3.86
N LEU A 46 -4.43 2.28 4.04
CA LEU A 46 -3.81 3.02 2.95
C LEU A 46 -2.76 2.18 2.22
N GLY A 47 -1.87 1.51 2.95
CA GLY A 47 -0.86 0.61 2.37
C GLY A 47 -1.49 -0.55 1.60
N LYS A 48 -2.54 -1.18 2.14
CA LYS A 48 -3.33 -2.22 1.46
C LYS A 48 -3.88 -1.73 0.13
N ARG A 49 -4.55 -0.58 0.14
CA ARG A 49 -5.19 0.00 -1.05
C ARG A 49 -4.15 0.38 -2.12
N ALA A 50 -3.04 1.00 -1.73
CA ALA A 50 -2.00 1.40 -2.66
C ALA A 50 -1.43 0.21 -3.46
N ILE A 51 -1.10 -0.89 -2.76
CA ILE A 51 -0.59 -2.10 -3.41
C ILE A 51 -1.66 -2.81 -4.23
N TYR A 52 -2.90 -2.91 -3.74
CA TYR A 52 -4.00 -3.49 -4.52
C TYR A 52 -4.24 -2.73 -5.83
N HIS A 53 -4.23 -1.40 -5.81
CA HIS A 53 -4.40 -0.61 -7.02
C HIS A 53 -3.25 -0.78 -8.01
N ALA A 54 -2.02 -0.92 -7.51
CA ALA A 54 -0.87 -1.28 -8.33
C ALA A 54 -1.05 -2.66 -8.97
N THR A 55 -1.39 -3.69 -8.20
CA THR A 55 -1.53 -5.07 -8.70
C THR A 55 -2.73 -5.23 -9.64
N HIS A 56 -3.76 -4.40 -9.51
CA HIS A 56 -4.92 -4.44 -10.39
C HIS A 56 -4.64 -3.81 -11.77
N ARG A 57 -3.64 -2.92 -11.88
CA ARG A 57 -3.39 -2.13 -13.09
C ARG A 57 -2.06 -2.42 -13.77
N ASP A 58 -1.06 -2.88 -13.04
CA ASP A 58 0.23 -3.28 -13.59
C ASP A 58 0.29 -4.79 -13.80
N ALA A 59 0.47 -5.22 -15.05
CA ALA A 59 0.52 -6.63 -15.43
C ALA A 59 1.72 -7.39 -14.85
N TYR A 60 2.76 -6.68 -14.40
CA TYR A 60 3.94 -7.27 -13.76
C TYR A 60 3.85 -7.31 -12.23
N SER A 61 2.77 -6.80 -11.65
CA SER A 61 2.54 -6.76 -10.20
C SER A 61 1.37 -7.69 -9.81
N GLY A 62 1.52 -8.48 -8.74
CA GLY A 62 0.47 -9.40 -8.30
C GLY A 62 0.91 -10.34 -7.17
N GLY A 63 0.11 -11.37 -6.92
CA GLY A 63 0.40 -12.42 -5.93
C GLY A 63 0.01 -12.03 -4.50
N ILE A 64 0.95 -12.12 -3.57
CA ILE A 64 0.69 -11.88 -2.14
C ILE A 64 1.11 -10.48 -1.74
N ASN A 65 0.17 -9.69 -1.21
CA ASN A 65 0.45 -8.45 -0.52
C ASN A 65 0.92 -8.73 0.91
N ASN A 66 2.21 -8.50 1.16
CA ASN A 66 2.84 -8.63 2.46
C ASN A 66 2.94 -7.26 3.12
N LEU A 67 2.25 -7.06 4.25
CA LEU A 67 2.23 -5.80 4.98
C LEU A 67 2.93 -5.94 6.32
N TYR A 68 3.81 -4.97 6.62
CA TYR A 68 4.58 -4.90 7.86
C TYR A 68 4.34 -3.57 8.58
N HIS A 69 4.28 -3.62 9.90
CA HIS A 69 4.26 -2.42 10.74
C HIS A 69 5.58 -2.34 11.52
N VAL A 70 6.32 -1.25 11.33
CA VAL A 70 7.64 -1.03 11.91
C VAL A 70 7.56 0.05 12.99
N THR A 71 8.06 -0.26 14.18
CA THR A 71 8.10 0.62 15.36
C THR A 71 9.52 0.70 15.93
N LYS A 72 9.71 1.48 17.00
CA LYS A 72 10.98 1.53 17.72
C LYS A 72 11.41 0.18 18.32
N ASP A 73 10.44 -0.69 18.62
CA ASP A 73 10.67 -1.98 19.27
C ASP A 73 10.88 -3.12 18.24
N GLY A 74 10.88 -2.79 16.95
CA GLY A 74 11.03 -3.74 15.85
C GLY A 74 9.84 -3.71 14.88
N TRP A 75 9.74 -4.74 14.06
CA TRP A 75 8.69 -4.89 13.05
C TRP A 75 7.82 -6.11 13.33
N ARG A 76 6.56 -6.05 12.89
CA ARG A 76 5.66 -7.20 12.89
C ARG A 76 4.99 -7.37 11.53
N VAL A 77 4.72 -8.61 11.16
CA VAL A 77 3.80 -8.92 10.07
C VAL A 77 2.40 -8.46 10.48
N VAL A 78 1.74 -7.70 9.61
CA VAL A 78 0.33 -7.36 9.76
C VAL A 78 -0.51 -8.38 9.01
N HIS A 79 -0.17 -8.66 7.74
CA HIS A 79 -0.80 -9.73 6.97
C HIS A 79 0.04 -10.13 5.75
N ALA A 80 -0.36 -11.26 5.16
CA ALA A 80 0.06 -11.76 3.85
C ALA A 80 -1.20 -12.29 3.16
N ILE A 81 -1.75 -11.55 2.19
CA ILE A 81 -3.06 -11.86 1.58
C ILE A 81 -2.90 -11.87 0.05
N ASP A 82 -3.56 -12.82 -0.61
CA ASP A 82 -3.64 -12.84 -2.07
C ASP A 82 -4.42 -11.63 -2.58
N VAL A 83 -3.87 -10.93 -3.57
CA VAL A 83 -4.51 -9.72 -4.11
C VAL A 83 -5.87 -9.99 -4.77
N ASN A 84 -6.16 -11.23 -5.18
CA ASN A 84 -7.49 -11.63 -5.64
C ASN A 84 -8.49 -11.69 -4.48
N ASP A 85 -8.09 -12.20 -3.31
CA ASP A 85 -8.96 -12.19 -2.13
C ASP A 85 -9.25 -10.74 -1.72
N MET A 86 -8.23 -9.89 -1.73
CA MET A 86 -8.39 -8.44 -1.51
C MET A 86 -9.33 -7.79 -2.54
N HIS A 87 -9.29 -8.23 -3.81
CA HIS A 87 -10.20 -7.73 -4.84
C HIS A 87 -11.66 -7.98 -4.44
N TYR A 88 -11.99 -9.19 -4.03
CA TYR A 88 -13.34 -9.53 -3.61
C TYR A 88 -13.76 -8.80 -2.33
N GLU A 89 -12.87 -8.66 -1.34
CA GLU A 89 -13.10 -7.83 -0.15
C GLU A 89 -13.52 -6.40 -0.53
N PHE A 90 -12.75 -5.74 -1.40
CA PHE A 90 -13.03 -4.37 -1.83
C PHE A 90 -14.27 -4.24 -2.71
N GLN A 91 -14.63 -5.28 -3.47
CA GLN A 91 -15.91 -5.29 -4.21
C GLN A 91 -17.10 -5.35 -3.25
N GLU A 92 -17.04 -6.17 -2.21
CA GLU A 92 -18.10 -6.26 -1.20
C GLU A 92 -18.21 -4.96 -0.39
N GLU A 93 -17.09 -4.34 -0.01
CA GLU A 93 -17.07 -3.00 0.62
C GLU A 93 -17.79 -1.97 -0.27
N LYS A 94 -17.47 -1.94 -1.56
CA LYS A 94 -18.07 -1.00 -2.51
C LYS A 94 -19.57 -1.22 -2.66
N LYS A 95 -20.02 -2.48 -2.74
CA LYS A 95 -21.45 -2.83 -2.79
C LYS A 95 -22.16 -2.39 -1.51
N ALA A 96 -21.57 -2.67 -0.35
CA ALA A 96 -22.14 -2.29 0.94
C ALA A 96 -22.23 -0.76 1.11
N ALA A 97 -21.25 -0.01 0.61
CA ALA A 97 -21.29 1.46 0.61
C ALA A 97 -22.42 2.00 -0.28
N ALA A 98 -22.60 1.43 -1.48
CA ALA A 98 -23.67 1.82 -2.40
C ALA A 98 -25.08 1.48 -1.88
N MET A 99 -25.23 0.45 -1.05
CA MET A 99 -26.52 0.12 -0.40
C MET A 99 -26.87 1.05 0.78
N LYS A 100 -25.89 1.78 1.31
CA LYS A 100 -26.05 2.70 2.45
C LYS A 100 -26.27 4.16 2.03
N SER A 101 -26.05 4.49 0.75
CA SER A 101 -26.29 5.81 0.16
C SER A 101 -27.69 5.92 -0.43
#